data_AF-A0AAU2ERN9-F1
#
_entry.id   AF-A0AAU2ERN9-F1
#
_cell.length_a   1.000
_cell.length_b   1.000
_cell.length_c   1.000
_cell.angle_alpha   90.00
_cell.angle_beta   90.00
_cell.angle_gamma   90.00
#
_symmetry.space_group_name_H-M   'P 1'
#
loop_
_entity.id
_entity.type
_entity.pdbx_description
1 polymer ?
#
loop_
_entity_poly.entity_id
_entity_poly.type
_entity_poly.pdbx_seq_one_letter_code
_entity_poly.pdbx_strand_id
1 'polypeptide(L)'
;MSRVSRRQLLRGGATVLAATALTAHSASAAVGPEGTPAPPGGPFEPWRGRPSGDPLLRVIDVTQLGAVGDGRTDDSAAFERAYRLAATQVSGGVGRTVIWIPAGEFLITRPNALMNGVAPLRPANGLRFVGAGKRMTTLVFRPNAGPGSYLCRNEDIWSNVSFERMQFRSATPGASFFSSYSTGQAQDYRFSECEWMGEWEFGLALEGTDTNSEMRWEACRVGGSYRRAFLYSGLTRRGQADANDQDQFLNYWFTDMKVEYEWGNFLEFPYGGSITCRGGSYIITGTRPVSTEEYGVSSTFFRFPVAQHHDSVQRFHAQDIRFEVRNPNVRIIDSEWRSGTIHFSDCDDTGNAFRDFSADVRPHRYSVGPRGPLIRYDSCQLVGHHEYRTDGRRHPLSAVARYDMCLLRSHAVSAFVVADSTDFVSFVDCLDVPRTDDTPTQADPGGPGSTTSPVAPGSPPPPAADAAPPTPSPPPSAAPAAGG
;
A
#
# COMPACT_ATOMS: atom_id res chain seq x y z
N MET A 1 23.87 -44.02 36.11
CA MET A 1 23.70 -42.73 35.40
C MET A 1 23.31 -43.04 33.97
N SER A 2 22.02 -42.94 33.65
CA SER A 2 21.44 -43.42 32.39
C SER A 2 20.38 -42.45 31.89
N ARG A 3 20.40 -42.18 30.58
CA ARG A 3 19.49 -41.31 29.83
C ARG A 3 18.10 -41.96 29.76
N VAL A 4 17.04 -41.19 30.01
CA VAL A 4 15.67 -41.58 29.64
C VAL A 4 14.97 -40.42 28.91
N SER A 5 14.28 -40.83 27.85
CA SER A 5 13.70 -40.08 26.74
C SER A 5 12.38 -39.37 27.08
N ARG A 6 12.22 -38.12 26.59
CA ARG A 6 10.97 -37.34 26.58
C ARG A 6 9.97 -37.88 25.55
N ARG A 7 9.41 -39.05 25.82
CA ARG A 7 8.17 -39.52 25.18
C ARG A 7 7.28 -40.14 26.25
N GLN A 8 6.52 -39.28 26.94
CA GLN A 8 5.25 -39.59 27.64
C GLN A 8 4.88 -38.37 28.49
N LEU A 9 4.12 -37.43 27.90
CA LEU A 9 3.27 -36.48 28.65
C LEU A 9 2.19 -35.97 27.67
N LEU A 10 1.35 -36.90 27.22
CA LEU A 10 0.07 -36.63 26.56
C LEU A 10 -0.89 -37.72 27.04
N ARG A 11 -1.71 -37.38 28.05
CA ARG A 11 -3.00 -38.02 28.36
C ARG A 11 -3.66 -37.27 29.52
N GLY A 12 -4.85 -36.74 29.27
CA GLY A 12 -5.82 -36.38 30.31
C GLY A 12 -6.27 -34.93 30.28
N GLY A 13 -7.32 -34.66 29.52
CA GLY A 13 -7.99 -33.35 29.51
C GLY A 13 -9.13 -33.34 28.50
N ALA A 14 -10.20 -34.09 28.77
CA ALA A 14 -11.41 -34.06 27.97
C ALA A 14 -12.13 -32.72 28.18
N THR A 15 -12.23 -31.92 27.12
CA THR A 15 -13.13 -30.77 27.06
C THR A 15 -14.06 -30.99 25.88
N VAL A 16 -15.35 -31.03 26.17
CA VAL A 16 -16.43 -31.16 25.20
C VAL A 16 -16.49 -29.87 24.39
N LEU A 17 -16.01 -29.92 23.14
CA LEU A 17 -16.25 -28.89 22.14
C LEU A 17 -17.31 -29.41 21.16
N ALA A 18 -18.44 -28.71 21.14
CA ALA A 18 -19.47 -28.87 20.13
C ALA A 18 -18.90 -28.44 18.77
N ALA A 19 -18.68 -29.40 17.89
CA ALA A 19 -18.28 -29.15 16.51
C ALA A 19 -19.49 -28.62 15.72
N THR A 20 -19.61 -27.31 15.57
CA THR A 20 -20.33 -26.72 14.44
C THR A 20 -19.47 -26.87 13.20
N ALA A 21 -19.76 -27.89 12.40
CA ALA A 21 -19.19 -28.07 11.08
C ALA A 21 -19.72 -26.96 10.14
N LEU A 22 -18.97 -25.87 10.00
CA LEU A 22 -19.12 -24.93 8.89
C LEU A 22 -18.44 -25.55 7.67
N THR A 23 -19.25 -26.10 6.76
CA THR A 23 -18.78 -26.54 5.45
C THR A 23 -18.51 -25.30 4.59
N ALA A 24 -17.26 -24.83 4.59
CA ALA A 24 -16.76 -23.92 3.58
C ALA A 24 -16.80 -24.64 2.22
N HIS A 25 -17.88 -24.46 1.48
CA HIS A 25 -17.95 -24.87 0.08
C HIS A 25 -17.19 -23.84 -0.75
N SER A 26 -15.91 -24.11 -0.96
CA SER A 26 -15.10 -23.49 -2.01
C SER A 26 -15.74 -23.79 -3.35
N ALA A 27 -16.40 -22.80 -3.95
CA ALA A 27 -16.83 -22.88 -5.34
C ALA A 27 -15.62 -22.63 -6.24
N SER A 28 -14.98 -23.70 -6.69
CA SER A 28 -14.05 -23.69 -7.83
C SER A 28 -14.72 -23.08 -9.05
N ALA A 29 -14.04 -22.09 -9.64
CA ALA A 29 -14.38 -21.55 -10.95
C ALA A 29 -14.27 -22.66 -12.01
N ALA A 30 -15.38 -23.02 -12.63
CA ALA A 30 -15.39 -23.84 -13.84
C ALA A 30 -15.02 -22.94 -15.03
N VAL A 31 -13.88 -23.24 -15.64
CA VAL A 31 -13.45 -22.71 -16.94
C VAL A 31 -14.38 -23.30 -18.00
N GLY A 32 -15.25 -22.46 -18.59
CA GLY A 32 -16.01 -22.77 -19.81
C GLY A 32 -15.26 -22.31 -21.06
N PRO A 33 -15.54 -22.90 -22.24
CA PRO A 33 -14.68 -22.80 -23.42
C PRO A 33 -14.81 -21.49 -24.18
N GLU A 34 -13.76 -21.20 -24.93
CA GLU A 34 -13.49 -20.07 -25.82
C GLU A 34 -14.73 -19.53 -26.57
N GLY A 35 -15.08 -18.28 -26.24
CA GLY A 35 -15.91 -17.40 -27.06
C GLY A 35 -15.11 -16.14 -27.38
N THR A 36 -14.96 -15.86 -28.67
CA THR A 36 -14.20 -14.78 -29.31
C THR A 36 -14.35 -13.40 -28.63
N PRO A 37 -13.27 -12.62 -28.42
CA PRO A 37 -13.36 -11.30 -27.80
C PRO A 37 -13.96 -10.28 -28.78
N ALA A 38 -15.08 -9.67 -28.38
CA ALA A 38 -15.64 -8.48 -29.03
C ALA A 38 -14.85 -7.21 -28.59
N PRO A 39 -14.70 -6.19 -29.44
CA PRO A 39 -13.83 -5.04 -29.18
C PRO A 39 -14.43 -4.07 -28.13
N PRO A 40 -13.59 -3.37 -27.33
CA PRO A 40 -14.04 -2.39 -26.36
C PRO A 40 -14.12 -1.01 -27.03
N GLY A 41 -15.32 -0.43 -27.14
CA GLY A 41 -15.47 0.88 -27.76
C GLY A 41 -16.91 1.33 -27.96
N GLY A 42 -17.68 1.40 -26.88
CA GLY A 42 -18.99 2.07 -26.88
C GLY A 42 -18.99 3.22 -25.86
N PRO A 43 -19.54 4.40 -26.19
CA PRO A 43 -19.72 5.47 -25.22
C PRO A 43 -20.68 5.02 -24.12
N PHE A 44 -20.28 5.27 -22.87
CA PHE A 44 -21.09 5.01 -21.67
C PHE A 44 -22.40 5.81 -21.78
N GLU A 45 -23.50 5.14 -22.12
CA GLU A 45 -24.82 5.75 -21.97
C GLU A 45 -25.05 6.04 -20.48
N PRO A 46 -25.46 7.25 -20.10
CA PRO A 46 -25.92 7.51 -18.75
C PRO A 46 -27.14 6.62 -18.52
N TRP A 47 -27.18 5.87 -17.41
CA TRP A 47 -28.27 5.00 -16.97
C TRP A 47 -29.64 5.73 -17.01
N ARG A 48 -30.22 5.88 -18.19
CA ARG A 48 -31.57 6.37 -18.48
C ARG A 48 -32.38 5.20 -19.01
N GLY A 49 -32.48 4.18 -18.17
CA GLY A 49 -33.20 2.96 -18.49
C GLY A 49 -33.22 2.09 -17.26
N ARG A 50 -34.04 2.47 -16.27
CA ARG A 50 -34.37 1.60 -15.13
C ARG A 50 -35.07 0.36 -15.69
N PRO A 51 -34.45 -0.83 -15.72
CA PRO A 51 -35.17 -2.05 -16.08
C PRO A 51 -36.05 -2.36 -14.88
N SER A 52 -37.37 -2.14 -15.02
CA SER A 52 -38.36 -2.34 -13.97
C SER A 52 -38.67 -3.82 -13.72
N GLY A 53 -37.67 -4.72 -13.72
CA GLY A 53 -37.94 -6.15 -13.83
C GLY A 53 -36.95 -7.12 -13.21
N ASP A 54 -35.81 -6.70 -12.63
CA ASP A 54 -34.98 -7.63 -11.85
C ASP A 54 -35.40 -7.59 -10.37
N PRO A 55 -36.04 -8.64 -9.81
CA PRO A 55 -36.58 -8.62 -8.44
C PRO A 55 -35.51 -8.67 -7.34
N LEU A 56 -34.21 -8.79 -7.68
CA LEU A 56 -33.22 -9.29 -6.71
C LEU A 56 -32.18 -8.26 -6.23
N LEU A 57 -31.98 -7.14 -6.92
CA LEU A 57 -31.07 -6.08 -6.46
C LEU A 57 -31.84 -4.90 -5.89
N ARG A 58 -31.80 -4.76 -4.56
CA ARG A 58 -32.37 -3.60 -3.86
C ARG A 58 -31.33 -2.47 -3.87
N VAL A 59 -31.61 -1.41 -4.62
CA VAL A 59 -30.77 -0.20 -4.63
C VAL A 59 -31.32 0.81 -3.63
N ILE A 60 -30.47 1.29 -2.72
CA ILE A 60 -30.76 2.37 -1.77
C ILE A 60 -30.01 3.60 -2.26
N ASP A 61 -30.74 4.63 -2.68
CA ASP A 61 -30.17 5.93 -3.02
C ASP A 61 -30.07 6.81 -1.76
N VAL A 62 -28.87 7.28 -1.41
CA VAL A 62 -28.66 8.11 -0.22
C VAL A 62 -29.42 9.44 -0.26
N THR A 63 -29.72 9.97 -1.45
CA THR A 63 -30.47 11.24 -1.59
C THR A 63 -31.95 11.07 -1.26
N GLN A 64 -32.53 9.89 -1.50
CA GLN A 64 -33.88 9.55 -1.04
C GLN A 64 -33.96 9.43 0.48
N LEU A 65 -32.82 9.30 1.15
CA LEU A 65 -32.69 9.29 2.60
C LEU A 65 -32.23 10.63 3.15
N GLY A 66 -32.24 11.70 2.35
CA GLY A 66 -31.99 13.08 2.76
C GLY A 66 -30.55 13.56 2.62
N ALA A 67 -29.67 12.81 1.93
CA ALA A 67 -28.36 13.34 1.56
C ALA A 67 -28.52 14.42 0.48
N VAL A 68 -27.76 15.51 0.60
CA VAL A 68 -27.80 16.66 -0.32
C VAL A 68 -26.64 16.61 -1.32
N GLY A 69 -25.43 16.29 -0.88
CA GLY A 69 -24.27 16.19 -1.78
C GLY A 69 -23.72 17.54 -2.29
N ASP A 70 -23.86 18.61 -1.50
CA ASP A 70 -23.42 19.98 -1.82
C ASP A 70 -22.05 20.39 -1.19
N GLY A 71 -21.39 19.47 -0.49
CA GLY A 71 -20.12 19.65 0.21
C GLY A 71 -20.22 20.46 1.52
N ARG A 72 -21.42 20.86 1.92
CA ARG A 72 -21.68 21.79 3.04
C ARG A 72 -22.63 21.21 4.06
N THR A 73 -23.70 20.57 3.62
CA THR A 73 -24.70 19.94 4.47
C THR A 73 -24.12 18.66 5.09
N ASP A 74 -24.27 18.48 6.40
CA ASP A 74 -23.86 17.22 7.06
C ASP A 74 -24.79 16.08 6.63
N ASP A 75 -24.29 15.24 5.73
CA ASP A 75 -24.99 14.10 5.16
C ASP A 75 -24.92 12.84 6.04
N SER A 76 -24.21 12.88 7.19
CA SER A 76 -23.95 11.70 8.03
C SER A 76 -25.21 10.90 8.36
N ALA A 77 -26.31 11.58 8.71
CA ALA A 77 -27.56 10.91 9.08
C ALA A 77 -28.21 10.14 7.93
N ALA A 78 -28.05 10.60 6.69
CA ALA A 78 -28.58 9.92 5.51
C ALA A 78 -27.80 8.64 5.21
N PHE A 79 -26.47 8.68 5.33
CA PHE A 79 -25.61 7.50 5.19
C PHE A 79 -25.85 6.46 6.29
N GLU A 80 -26.01 6.89 7.55
CA GLU A 80 -26.35 6.00 8.66
C GLU A 80 -27.69 5.27 8.41
N ARG A 81 -28.70 6.00 7.88
CA ARG A 81 -29.98 5.42 7.48
C ARG A 81 -29.82 4.41 6.33
N ALA A 82 -29.00 4.75 5.34
CA ALA A 82 -28.75 3.89 4.17
C ALA A 82 -28.13 2.55 4.59
N TYR A 83 -27.08 2.62 5.40
CA TYR A 83 -26.43 1.43 5.95
C TYR A 83 -27.37 0.60 6.83
N ARG A 84 -28.12 1.23 7.74
CA ARG A 84 -29.09 0.51 8.58
C ARG A 84 -30.15 -0.19 7.75
N LEU A 85 -30.69 0.48 6.73
CA LEU A 85 -31.66 -0.11 5.82
C LEU A 85 -31.06 -1.29 5.05
N ALA A 86 -29.83 -1.19 4.55
CA ALA A 86 -29.12 -2.31 3.94
C ALA A 86 -28.96 -3.50 4.90
N ALA A 87 -28.57 -3.25 6.14
CA ALA A 87 -28.45 -4.28 7.17
C ALA A 87 -29.79 -4.98 7.47
N THR A 88 -30.92 -4.25 7.48
CA THR A 88 -32.25 -4.86 7.67
C THR A 88 -32.70 -5.73 6.49
N GLN A 89 -32.07 -5.59 5.32
CA GLN A 89 -32.40 -6.35 4.11
C GLN A 89 -31.56 -7.63 3.97
N VAL A 90 -30.66 -7.91 4.91
CA VAL A 90 -29.92 -9.16 4.96
C VAL A 90 -30.89 -10.32 5.19
N SER A 91 -30.78 -11.34 4.35
CA SER A 91 -31.60 -12.55 4.44
C SER A 91 -30.77 -13.78 4.13
N GLY A 92 -30.88 -14.79 5.00
CA GLY A 92 -30.08 -16.02 4.92
C GLY A 92 -28.57 -15.78 5.09
N GLY A 93 -28.18 -14.75 5.86
CA GLY A 93 -26.77 -14.36 6.02
C GLY A 93 -26.16 -13.66 4.80
N VAL A 94 -26.98 -13.25 3.83
CA VAL A 94 -26.51 -12.60 2.59
C VAL A 94 -27.18 -11.22 2.45
N GLY A 95 -26.35 -10.18 2.34
CA GLY A 95 -26.77 -8.85 1.92
C GLY A 95 -26.81 -8.76 0.39
N ARG A 96 -27.93 -8.26 -0.14
CA ARG A 96 -28.18 -8.13 -1.59
C ARG A 96 -28.41 -6.68 -2.00
N THR A 97 -27.99 -5.76 -1.15
CA THR A 97 -28.32 -4.35 -1.25
C THR A 97 -27.13 -3.56 -1.74
N VAL A 98 -27.39 -2.68 -2.71
CA VAL A 98 -26.42 -1.71 -3.21
C VAL A 98 -26.79 -0.34 -2.65
N ILE A 99 -25.87 0.29 -1.93
CA ILE A 99 -25.99 1.69 -1.54
C ILE A 99 -25.40 2.53 -2.68
N TRP A 100 -26.29 3.19 -3.41
CA TRP A 100 -25.95 4.09 -4.51
C TRP A 100 -25.74 5.51 -4.01
N ILE A 101 -24.63 6.11 -4.41
CA ILE A 101 -24.24 7.46 -4.05
C ILE A 101 -24.08 8.25 -5.36
N PRO A 102 -25.00 9.18 -5.70
CA PRO A 102 -24.93 9.90 -6.96
C PRO A 102 -23.72 10.85 -7.01
N ALA A 103 -23.54 11.52 -8.14
CA ALA A 103 -22.53 12.56 -8.26
C ALA A 103 -22.82 13.71 -7.28
N GLY A 104 -21.77 14.22 -6.64
CA GLY A 104 -21.87 15.22 -5.59
C GLY A 104 -20.70 15.14 -4.60
N GLU A 105 -20.60 16.14 -3.74
CA GLU A 105 -19.67 16.16 -2.62
C GLU A 105 -20.47 16.00 -1.32
N PHE A 106 -20.27 14.92 -0.57
CA PHE A 106 -21.06 14.62 0.63
C PHE A 106 -20.20 14.85 1.87
N LEU A 107 -20.61 15.79 2.73
CA LEU A 107 -19.87 16.08 3.96
C LEU A 107 -20.33 15.12 5.05
N ILE A 108 -19.39 14.35 5.61
CA ILE A 108 -19.64 13.39 6.68
C ILE A 108 -18.86 13.82 7.91
N THR A 109 -19.53 14.30 8.95
CA THR A 109 -18.89 14.77 10.20
C THR A 109 -18.93 13.75 11.34
N ARG A 110 -19.71 12.67 11.21
CA ARG A 110 -19.83 11.65 12.25
C ARG A 110 -19.00 10.42 11.92
N PRO A 111 -18.16 9.94 12.86
CA PRO A 111 -17.48 8.66 12.70
C PRO A 111 -18.47 7.52 12.47
N ASN A 112 -18.06 6.54 11.66
CA ASN A 112 -18.79 5.32 11.36
C ASN A 112 -20.13 5.51 10.62
N ALA A 113 -20.39 6.71 10.09
CA ALA A 113 -21.65 7.03 9.43
C ALA A 113 -21.86 6.23 8.13
N LEU A 114 -20.78 5.90 7.42
CA LEU A 114 -20.85 5.10 6.19
C LEU A 114 -21.08 3.62 6.51
N MET A 115 -20.40 3.11 7.54
CA MET A 115 -20.55 1.75 8.04
C MET A 115 -20.11 1.69 9.50
N ASN A 116 -20.96 1.16 10.40
CA ASN A 116 -20.63 1.04 11.82
C ASN A 116 -20.21 -0.36 12.27
N GLY A 117 -20.44 -1.35 11.42
CA GLY A 117 -19.90 -2.69 11.62
C GLY A 117 -20.58 -3.53 12.68
N VAL A 118 -21.66 -3.06 13.31
CA VAL A 118 -22.38 -3.81 14.38
C VAL A 118 -23.77 -4.30 13.96
N ALA A 119 -24.12 -4.11 12.70
CA ALA A 119 -25.39 -4.52 12.12
C ALA A 119 -25.14 -5.21 10.76
N PRO A 120 -25.90 -6.24 10.38
CA PRO A 120 -26.95 -6.90 11.15
C PRO A 120 -26.43 -7.60 12.42
N LEU A 121 -27.35 -8.09 13.27
CA LEU A 121 -27.02 -8.75 14.55
C LEU A 121 -26.27 -10.09 14.40
N ARG A 122 -26.11 -10.58 13.17
CA ARG A 122 -25.40 -11.82 12.85
C ARG A 122 -24.47 -11.53 11.67
N PRO A 123 -23.37 -12.27 11.51
CA PRO A 123 -22.50 -12.11 10.37
C PRO A 123 -23.25 -12.21 9.04
N ALA A 124 -22.82 -11.41 8.08
CA ALA A 124 -23.43 -11.30 6.77
C ALA A 124 -22.37 -11.20 5.67
N ASN A 125 -22.68 -11.76 4.51
CA ASN A 125 -21.86 -11.67 3.31
C ASN A 125 -22.52 -10.74 2.28
N GLY A 126 -21.77 -9.78 1.76
CA GLY A 126 -22.21 -8.92 0.67
C GLY A 126 -22.78 -7.58 1.15
N LEU A 127 -22.00 -6.52 0.98
CA LEU A 127 -22.45 -5.13 1.13
C LEU A 127 -21.72 -4.28 0.10
N ARG A 128 -22.44 -3.50 -0.71
CA ARG A 128 -21.83 -2.76 -1.83
C ARG A 128 -22.16 -1.29 -1.75
N PHE A 129 -21.14 -0.45 -1.89
CA PHE A 129 -21.25 0.99 -2.03
C PHE A 129 -20.75 1.39 -3.42
N VAL A 130 -21.59 2.07 -4.20
CA VAL A 130 -21.25 2.43 -5.59
C VAL A 130 -21.49 3.92 -5.81
N GLY A 131 -20.47 4.61 -6.30
CA GLY A 131 -20.51 6.02 -6.68
C GLY A 131 -20.68 6.22 -8.20
N ALA A 132 -20.90 7.46 -8.60
CA ALA A 132 -21.03 7.82 -10.02
C ALA A 132 -19.71 7.74 -10.81
N GLY A 133 -18.57 7.79 -10.13
CA GLY A 133 -17.24 7.83 -10.74
C GLY A 133 -16.21 8.45 -9.80
N LYS A 134 -14.94 8.10 -10.01
CA LYS A 134 -13.79 8.76 -9.35
C LYS A 134 -13.90 10.27 -9.56
N ARG A 135 -13.89 11.06 -8.47
CA ARG A 135 -14.08 12.53 -8.45
C ARG A 135 -15.45 13.05 -8.91
N MET A 136 -16.38 12.17 -9.31
CA MET A 136 -17.79 12.54 -9.52
C MET A 136 -18.57 12.43 -8.22
N THR A 137 -18.32 11.37 -7.46
CA THR A 137 -18.82 11.19 -6.09
C THR A 137 -17.65 11.33 -5.13
N THR A 138 -17.74 12.29 -4.21
CA THR A 138 -16.71 12.54 -3.20
C THR A 138 -17.33 12.49 -1.81
N LEU A 139 -16.81 11.64 -0.92
CA LEU A 139 -17.15 11.64 0.50
C LEU A 139 -16.06 12.41 1.26
N VAL A 140 -16.43 13.54 1.85
CA VAL A 140 -15.54 14.40 2.63
C VAL A 140 -15.72 14.08 4.11
N PHE A 141 -14.77 13.36 4.69
CA PHE A 141 -14.82 12.99 6.10
C PHE A 141 -14.17 14.09 6.95
N ARG A 142 -14.98 14.76 7.77
CA ARG A 142 -14.56 15.86 8.65
C ARG A 142 -15.09 15.66 10.07
N PRO A 143 -14.63 14.62 10.80
CA PRO A 143 -14.98 14.45 12.20
C PRO A 143 -14.42 15.59 13.06
N ASN A 144 -15.01 15.78 14.25
CA ASN A 144 -14.55 16.81 15.22
C ASN A 144 -13.12 16.56 15.73
N ALA A 145 -12.65 15.31 15.70
CA ALA A 145 -11.29 14.92 16.05
C ALA A 145 -10.77 13.92 15.02
N GLY A 146 -9.48 14.02 14.67
CA GLY A 146 -8.83 13.10 13.73
C GLY A 146 -8.55 11.74 14.35
N PRO A 147 -7.58 11.64 15.29
CA PRO A 147 -7.16 10.36 15.85
C PRO A 147 -8.32 9.53 16.41
N GLY A 148 -8.37 8.25 16.03
CA GLY A 148 -9.42 7.31 16.45
C GLY A 148 -10.78 7.47 15.76
N SER A 149 -10.97 8.46 14.88
CA SER A 149 -12.18 8.60 14.08
C SER A 149 -12.05 7.83 12.76
N TYR A 150 -13.00 6.94 12.50
CA TYR A 150 -13.08 6.17 11.26
C TYR A 150 -14.33 6.53 10.48
N LEU A 151 -14.27 6.57 9.14
CA LEU A 151 -15.47 6.71 8.29
C LEU A 151 -16.28 5.40 8.27
N CYS A 152 -15.56 4.28 8.21
CA CYS A 152 -16.08 2.92 8.21
C CYS A 152 -15.49 2.12 9.37
N ARG A 153 -16.32 1.26 9.95
CA ARG A 153 -15.91 0.26 10.93
C ARG A 153 -16.61 -1.05 10.61
N ASN A 154 -15.88 -2.16 10.72
CA ASN A 154 -16.44 -3.51 10.72
C ASN A 154 -16.02 -4.26 11.98
N GLU A 155 -16.99 -4.76 12.74
CA GLU A 155 -16.77 -5.47 14.01
C GLU A 155 -17.04 -6.97 13.85
N ASP A 156 -16.31 -7.60 12.93
CA ASP A 156 -16.46 -9.03 12.61
C ASP A 156 -17.88 -9.40 12.11
N ILE A 157 -18.57 -8.46 11.44
CA ILE A 157 -19.94 -8.67 10.93
C ILE A 157 -19.95 -8.94 9.44
N TRP A 158 -19.31 -8.10 8.63
CA TRP A 158 -19.41 -8.18 7.18
C TRP A 158 -18.22 -8.89 6.53
N SER A 159 -18.51 -9.85 5.66
CA SER A 159 -17.60 -10.32 4.60
C SER A 159 -18.06 -9.80 3.24
N ASN A 160 -17.18 -9.81 2.23
CA ASN A 160 -17.51 -9.44 0.86
C ASN A 160 -18.09 -8.02 0.75
N VAL A 161 -17.39 -7.05 1.35
CA VAL A 161 -17.72 -5.62 1.27
C VAL A 161 -17.07 -5.02 0.03
N SER A 162 -17.82 -4.29 -0.80
CA SER A 162 -17.28 -3.56 -1.95
C SER A 162 -17.49 -2.05 -1.89
N PHE A 163 -16.47 -1.31 -2.35
CA PHE A 163 -16.55 0.12 -2.65
C PHE A 163 -16.10 0.35 -4.08
N GLU A 164 -16.94 1.06 -4.84
CA GLU A 164 -16.75 1.22 -6.28
C GLU A 164 -16.92 2.69 -6.69
N ARG A 165 -16.01 3.22 -7.52
CA ARG A 165 -16.22 4.46 -8.29
C ARG A 165 -16.50 5.71 -7.45
N MET A 166 -15.68 5.98 -6.43
CA MET A 166 -15.81 7.20 -5.62
C MET A 166 -14.48 7.69 -5.07
N GLN A 167 -14.44 8.94 -4.63
CA GLN A 167 -13.33 9.50 -3.87
C GLN A 167 -13.68 9.58 -2.38
N PHE A 168 -12.73 9.22 -1.52
CA PHE A 168 -12.74 9.49 -0.09
C PHE A 168 -11.70 10.57 0.21
N ARG A 169 -12.11 11.67 0.85
CA ARG A 169 -11.22 12.78 1.23
C ARG A 169 -11.28 13.02 2.72
N SER A 170 -10.14 12.89 3.41
CA SER A 170 -10.02 13.35 4.79
C SER A 170 -9.88 14.88 4.81
N ALA A 171 -10.74 15.53 5.57
CA ALA A 171 -10.67 16.97 5.87
C ALA A 171 -10.31 17.25 7.34
N THR A 172 -10.06 16.21 8.14
CA THR A 172 -9.55 16.32 9.51
C THR A 172 -8.26 15.51 9.61
N PRO A 173 -7.09 16.16 9.71
CA PRO A 173 -5.79 15.47 9.81
C PRO A 173 -5.76 14.37 10.88
N GLY A 174 -5.31 13.18 10.49
CA GLY A 174 -5.25 12.01 11.37
C GLY A 174 -6.58 11.25 11.52
N ALA A 175 -7.64 11.63 10.82
CA ALA A 175 -8.80 10.73 10.65
C ALA A 175 -8.41 9.49 9.85
N SER A 176 -9.18 8.42 9.94
CA SER A 176 -8.95 7.16 9.23
C SER A 176 -10.13 6.77 8.36
N PHE A 177 -9.89 6.04 7.28
CA PHE A 177 -10.97 5.61 6.40
C PHE A 177 -11.69 4.39 6.99
N PHE A 178 -10.99 3.31 7.32
CA PHE A 178 -11.62 2.05 7.70
C PHE A 178 -10.92 1.34 8.87
N SER A 179 -11.68 0.92 9.88
CA SER A 179 -11.23 -0.03 10.91
C SER A 179 -11.88 -1.40 10.69
N SER A 180 -11.10 -2.47 10.61
CA SER A 180 -11.61 -3.83 10.45
C SER A 180 -11.13 -4.73 11.56
N TYR A 181 -12.03 -5.11 12.46
CA TYR A 181 -11.81 -6.13 13.47
C TYR A 181 -12.34 -7.46 12.98
N SER A 182 -11.57 -8.53 13.17
CA SER A 182 -12.01 -9.87 12.79
C SER A 182 -11.51 -10.98 13.71
N THR A 183 -12.41 -11.93 14.00
CA THR A 183 -12.11 -13.21 14.66
C THR A 183 -12.60 -14.40 13.83
N GLY A 184 -12.89 -14.17 12.55
CA GLY A 184 -13.22 -15.24 11.61
C GLY A 184 -14.27 -14.86 10.56
N GLN A 185 -14.78 -13.64 10.52
CA GLN A 185 -15.83 -13.24 9.56
C GLN A 185 -15.35 -12.24 8.53
N ALA A 186 -14.65 -11.18 8.96
CA ALA A 186 -14.31 -10.07 8.08
C ALA A 186 -13.27 -10.47 7.04
N GLN A 187 -13.64 -10.59 5.76
CA GLN A 187 -12.77 -10.97 4.64
C GLN A 187 -13.38 -10.62 3.27
N ASP A 188 -12.63 -10.84 2.19
CA ASP A 188 -13.06 -10.68 0.79
C ASP A 188 -13.47 -9.24 0.40
N TYR A 189 -12.73 -8.23 0.88
CA TYR A 189 -13.05 -6.84 0.57
C TYR A 189 -12.59 -6.46 -0.84
N ARG A 190 -13.40 -5.66 -1.53
CA ARG A 190 -13.09 -5.20 -2.90
C ARG A 190 -13.19 -3.69 -3.02
N PHE A 191 -12.15 -3.10 -3.58
CA PHE A 191 -12.10 -1.68 -3.89
C PHE A 191 -11.78 -1.51 -5.37
N SER A 192 -12.70 -0.94 -6.13
CA SER A 192 -12.52 -0.76 -7.58
C SER A 192 -12.73 0.69 -7.96
N GLU A 193 -11.78 1.26 -8.71
CA GLU A 193 -11.84 2.63 -9.21
C GLU A 193 -12.02 3.70 -8.11
N CYS A 194 -11.57 3.41 -6.89
CA CYS A 194 -11.61 4.35 -5.76
C CYS A 194 -10.42 5.32 -5.75
N GLU A 195 -10.56 6.43 -5.03
CA GLU A 195 -9.46 7.39 -4.78
C GLU A 195 -9.45 7.82 -3.31
N TRP A 196 -8.30 7.81 -2.65
CA TRP A 196 -8.12 8.35 -1.31
C TRP A 196 -7.24 9.61 -1.34
N MET A 197 -7.70 10.69 -0.70
CA MET A 197 -7.01 11.99 -0.65
C MET A 197 -7.09 12.62 0.75
N GLY A 198 -6.25 13.63 1.01
CA GLY A 198 -6.16 14.30 2.31
C GLY A 198 -5.14 13.64 3.24
N GLU A 199 -5.06 14.10 4.48
CA GLU A 199 -4.18 13.50 5.49
C GLU A 199 -4.94 12.47 6.33
N TRP A 200 -4.53 11.21 6.20
CA TRP A 200 -5.09 10.07 6.94
C TRP A 200 -4.12 9.60 8.03
N GLU A 201 -4.63 9.03 9.11
CA GLU A 201 -3.82 8.18 9.98
C GLU A 201 -3.64 6.80 9.34
N PHE A 202 -4.77 6.15 9.01
CA PHE A 202 -4.83 4.93 8.21
C PHE A 202 -5.80 5.10 7.04
N GLY A 203 -5.47 4.50 5.89
CA GLY A 203 -6.51 4.14 4.94
C GLY A 203 -7.38 3.02 5.53
N LEU A 204 -6.78 1.88 5.80
CA LEU A 204 -7.39 0.72 6.42
C LEU A 204 -6.49 0.21 7.54
N ALA A 205 -7.09 -0.06 8.68
CA ALA A 205 -6.42 -0.60 9.85
C ALA A 205 -7.05 -1.94 10.22
N LEU A 206 -6.24 -3.00 10.27
CA LEU A 206 -6.70 -4.38 10.54
C LEU A 206 -6.30 -4.81 11.95
N GLU A 207 -7.28 -5.27 12.72
CA GLU A 207 -7.14 -5.78 14.08
C GLU A 207 -7.88 -7.12 14.28
N GLY A 208 -7.57 -7.84 15.37
CA GLY A 208 -8.21 -9.13 15.71
C GLY A 208 -7.26 -10.33 15.65
N THR A 209 -7.79 -11.54 15.46
CA THR A 209 -7.03 -12.81 15.61
C THR A 209 -7.20 -13.79 14.46
N ASP A 210 -8.15 -13.56 13.55
CA ASP A 210 -8.38 -14.45 12.41
C ASP A 210 -9.03 -13.70 11.26
N THR A 211 -8.86 -14.19 10.03
CA THR A 211 -9.33 -13.59 8.76
C THR A 211 -8.79 -12.16 8.55
N ASN A 212 -9.59 -11.15 8.19
CA ASN A 212 -9.09 -9.89 7.60
C ASN A 212 -8.24 -10.12 6.34
N SER A 213 -8.64 -11.12 5.57
CA SER A 213 -7.90 -11.69 4.46
C SER A 213 -8.61 -11.45 3.14
N GLU A 214 -7.94 -11.81 2.05
CA GLU A 214 -8.52 -11.88 0.71
C GLU A 214 -9.00 -10.52 0.18
N MET A 215 -8.26 -9.45 0.46
CA MET A 215 -8.66 -8.11 0.07
C MET A 215 -8.04 -7.70 -1.27
N ARG A 216 -8.81 -6.97 -2.09
CA ARG A 216 -8.41 -6.57 -3.44
C ARG A 216 -8.65 -5.10 -3.74
N TRP A 217 -7.67 -4.48 -4.39
CA TRP A 217 -7.74 -3.13 -4.94
C TRP A 217 -7.43 -3.16 -6.44
N GLU A 218 -8.33 -2.59 -7.25
CA GLU A 218 -8.23 -2.57 -8.71
C GLU A 218 -8.43 -1.15 -9.25
N ALA A 219 -7.53 -0.68 -10.12
CA ALA A 219 -7.61 0.64 -10.77
C ALA A 219 -7.81 1.81 -9.78
N CYS A 220 -7.32 1.66 -8.56
CA CYS A 220 -7.49 2.61 -7.48
C CYS A 220 -6.36 3.64 -7.45
N ARG A 221 -6.61 4.81 -6.83
CA ARG A 221 -5.58 5.81 -6.54
C ARG A 221 -5.43 6.04 -5.05
N VAL A 222 -4.21 5.96 -4.55
CA VAL A 222 -3.84 6.32 -3.18
C VAL A 222 -3.04 7.62 -3.24
N GLY A 223 -3.52 8.68 -2.60
CA GLY A 223 -2.84 9.96 -2.54
C GLY A 223 -3.05 10.70 -1.22
N GLY A 224 -2.61 11.96 -1.16
CA GLY A 224 -2.61 12.72 0.09
C GLY A 224 -1.40 12.37 0.96
N SER A 225 -1.60 12.13 2.25
CA SER A 225 -0.54 11.83 3.23
C SER A 225 -1.01 10.84 4.29
N TYR A 226 -0.09 10.05 4.86
CA TYR A 226 -0.41 8.98 5.82
C TYR A 226 0.48 9.05 7.07
N ARG A 227 -0.12 9.29 8.24
CA ARG A 227 0.61 9.25 9.54
C ARG A 227 1.24 7.90 9.78
N ARG A 228 0.54 6.83 9.44
CA ARG A 228 1.07 5.47 9.51
C ARG A 228 1.15 4.87 8.11
N ALA A 229 0.07 4.26 7.63
CA ALA A 229 0.05 3.61 6.32
C ALA A 229 -1.31 3.70 5.61
N PHE A 230 -1.35 3.50 4.30
CA PHE A 230 -2.61 3.28 3.60
C PHE A 230 -3.26 1.97 4.05
N LEU A 231 -2.55 0.84 4.02
CA LEU A 231 -3.01 -0.41 4.64
C LEU A 231 -2.06 -0.79 5.76
N TYR A 232 -2.61 -0.90 6.98
CA TYR A 232 -1.89 -1.32 8.17
C TYR A 232 -2.47 -2.65 8.69
N SER A 233 -1.69 -3.72 8.59
CA SER A 233 -2.03 -5.05 9.11
C SER A 233 -1.19 -5.38 10.33
N GLY A 234 -1.81 -5.46 11.50
CA GLY A 234 -1.05 -5.70 12.71
C GLY A 234 -1.40 -4.77 13.88
N LEU A 235 -2.59 -4.17 13.92
CA LEU A 235 -3.00 -3.42 15.12
C LEU A 235 -3.26 -4.43 16.24
N THR A 236 -2.27 -4.55 17.11
CA THR A 236 -2.36 -5.43 18.28
C THR A 236 -3.08 -4.70 19.41
N ARG A 237 -3.91 -5.41 20.19
CA ARG A 237 -4.44 -5.05 21.55
C ARG A 237 -5.75 -5.73 21.92
N ARG A 238 -6.60 -6.10 20.96
CA ARG A 238 -7.96 -6.57 21.25
C ARG A 238 -8.10 -8.06 20.99
N GLY A 239 -8.35 -8.83 22.05
CA GLY A 239 -8.68 -10.25 21.97
C GLY A 239 -7.50 -11.18 21.65
N GLN A 240 -6.28 -10.66 21.50
CA GLN A 240 -5.08 -11.42 21.17
C GLN A 240 -4.40 -11.98 22.42
N ALA A 241 -3.93 -13.22 22.32
CA ALA A 241 -3.04 -13.83 23.29
C ALA A 241 -1.58 -13.67 22.87
N ASP A 242 -1.31 -13.77 21.57
CA ASP A 242 -0.01 -13.53 20.95
C ASP A 242 -0.16 -12.48 19.83
N ALA A 243 0.86 -11.64 19.65
CA ALA A 243 0.86 -10.66 18.57
C ALA A 243 0.82 -11.36 17.18
N ASN A 244 1.39 -12.56 17.10
CA ASN A 244 1.39 -13.40 15.91
C ASN A 244 0.03 -14.06 15.60
N ASP A 245 -1.00 -13.92 16.46
CA ASP A 245 -2.35 -14.41 16.16
C ASP A 245 -2.88 -13.82 14.82
N GLN A 246 -2.40 -12.64 14.43
CA GLN A 246 -2.76 -11.96 13.18
C GLN A 246 -2.09 -12.51 11.92
N ASP A 247 -1.22 -13.51 12.02
CA ASP A 247 -0.57 -14.09 10.85
C ASP A 247 -1.54 -14.88 9.94
N GLN A 248 -2.81 -15.03 10.34
CA GLN A 248 -3.89 -15.48 9.45
C GLN A 248 -4.41 -14.39 8.49
N PHE A 249 -3.96 -13.14 8.66
CA PHE A 249 -4.31 -12.00 7.82
C PHE A 249 -3.51 -12.08 6.52
N LEU A 250 -4.10 -12.65 5.48
CA LEU A 250 -3.39 -13.13 4.29
C LEU A 250 -4.09 -12.73 3.00
N ASN A 251 -3.33 -12.73 1.91
CA ASN A 251 -3.81 -12.61 0.54
C ASN A 251 -4.38 -11.22 0.22
N TYR A 252 -3.46 -10.31 -0.12
CA TYR A 252 -3.76 -8.95 -0.54
C TYR A 252 -3.33 -8.74 -1.99
N TRP A 253 -4.24 -8.25 -2.83
CA TRP A 253 -3.98 -8.02 -4.24
C TRP A 253 -4.19 -6.56 -4.62
N PHE A 254 -3.17 -5.96 -5.21
CA PHE A 254 -3.18 -4.59 -5.70
C PHE A 254 -2.87 -4.59 -7.19
N THR A 255 -3.83 -4.22 -8.03
CA THR A 255 -3.70 -4.28 -9.49
C THR A 255 -3.98 -2.93 -10.11
N ASP A 256 -3.10 -2.48 -11.01
CA ASP A 256 -3.21 -1.22 -11.76
C ASP A 256 -3.39 0.00 -10.86
N MET A 257 -2.63 0.02 -9.76
CA MET A 257 -2.71 1.08 -8.77
C MET A 257 -1.98 2.34 -9.23
N LYS A 258 -2.54 3.51 -8.91
CA LYS A 258 -1.80 4.77 -8.90
C LYS A 258 -1.52 5.19 -7.46
N VAL A 259 -0.30 4.95 -7.00
CA VAL A 259 0.14 5.30 -5.64
C VAL A 259 0.97 6.57 -5.72
N GLU A 260 0.37 7.72 -5.40
CA GLU A 260 0.99 9.04 -5.49
C GLU A 260 0.60 9.90 -4.27
N TYR A 261 1.40 9.83 -3.21
CA TYR A 261 1.19 10.53 -1.94
C TYR A 261 2.44 11.32 -1.53
N GLU A 262 2.27 12.29 -0.63
CA GLU A 262 3.33 13.21 -0.22
C GLU A 262 4.29 12.55 0.77
N TRP A 263 3.77 11.93 1.83
CA TRP A 263 4.56 11.21 2.82
C TRP A 263 3.72 10.16 3.55
N GLY A 264 4.38 9.20 4.17
CA GLY A 264 3.73 8.08 4.86
C GLY A 264 4.20 6.72 4.36
N ASN A 265 3.44 5.67 4.68
CA ASN A 265 3.69 4.34 4.12
C ASN A 265 2.49 3.90 3.25
N PHE A 266 2.73 3.08 2.24
CA PHE A 266 1.63 2.47 1.47
C PHE A 266 1.13 1.20 2.18
N LEU A 267 1.96 0.16 2.26
CA LEU A 267 1.65 -1.08 2.98
C LEU A 267 2.56 -1.21 4.20
N GLU A 268 1.97 -1.45 5.36
CA GLU A 268 2.69 -1.72 6.60
C GLU A 268 2.13 -2.96 7.28
N PHE A 269 2.94 -4.01 7.36
CA PHE A 269 2.54 -5.32 7.86
C PHE A 269 3.45 -5.79 9.01
N PRO A 270 3.24 -5.28 10.24
CA PRO A 270 3.79 -5.93 11.43
C PRO A 270 3.37 -7.39 11.55
N TYR A 271 2.14 -7.73 11.18
CA TYR A 271 1.60 -9.10 11.17
C TYR A 271 0.73 -9.35 9.96
N GLY A 272 0.59 -10.63 9.58
CA GLY A 272 -0.02 -11.01 8.31
C GLY A 272 0.94 -10.87 7.13
N GLY A 273 0.45 -11.15 5.91
CA GLY A 273 1.29 -11.15 4.72
C GLY A 273 0.60 -11.73 3.49
N SER A 274 1.36 -12.43 2.64
CA SER A 274 0.93 -12.89 1.31
C SER A 274 0.36 -11.75 0.46
N ILE A 275 1.25 -10.90 -0.05
CA ILE A 275 0.93 -9.65 -0.74
C ILE A 275 1.39 -9.74 -2.19
N THR A 276 0.52 -9.36 -3.12
CA THR A 276 0.84 -9.20 -4.55
C THR A 276 0.47 -7.79 -5.02
N CYS A 277 1.45 -7.07 -5.57
CA CYS A 277 1.25 -5.79 -6.25
C CYS A 277 1.64 -5.94 -7.72
N ARG A 278 0.74 -5.62 -8.65
CA ARG A 278 0.97 -5.74 -10.09
C ARG A 278 0.55 -4.47 -10.83
N GLY A 279 1.44 -3.96 -11.67
CA GLY A 279 1.17 -2.80 -12.49
C GLY A 279 1.15 -1.49 -11.69
N GLY A 280 1.21 -0.39 -12.43
CA GLY A 280 0.93 0.93 -11.89
C GLY A 280 2.16 1.83 -11.70
N SER A 281 1.94 2.95 -11.01
CA SER A 281 2.96 3.98 -10.80
C SER A 281 2.98 4.41 -9.33
N TYR A 282 4.16 4.35 -8.73
CA TYR A 282 4.39 4.48 -7.30
C TYR A 282 5.37 5.63 -7.03
N ILE A 283 4.86 6.72 -6.47
CA ILE A 283 5.57 7.99 -6.28
C ILE A 283 5.31 8.50 -4.86
N ILE A 284 6.39 8.75 -4.12
CA ILE A 284 6.36 9.55 -2.89
C ILE A 284 6.92 10.92 -3.25
N THR A 285 6.11 11.97 -3.13
CA THR A 285 6.47 13.31 -3.62
C THR A 285 7.18 14.19 -2.61
N GLY A 286 7.12 13.86 -1.32
CA GLY A 286 7.68 14.65 -0.23
C GLY A 286 8.37 13.80 0.86
N THR A 287 8.38 14.35 2.08
CA THR A 287 8.99 13.74 3.26
C THR A 287 8.10 13.95 4.46
N ARG A 288 8.19 13.09 5.48
CA ARG A 288 7.42 13.29 6.71
C ARG A 288 7.77 14.65 7.33
N PRO A 289 6.78 15.46 7.74
CA PRO A 289 7.03 16.79 8.29
C PRO A 289 7.64 16.75 9.69
N VAL A 290 7.48 15.64 10.40
CA VAL A 290 7.99 15.43 11.76
C VAL A 290 8.74 14.10 11.80
N SER A 291 9.95 14.12 12.36
CA SER A 291 10.69 12.90 12.65
C SER A 291 10.05 12.18 13.84
N THR A 292 9.65 10.92 13.66
CA THR A 292 9.16 10.07 14.75
C THR A 292 10.19 9.02 15.12
N GLU A 293 10.07 8.42 16.31
CA GLU A 293 10.90 7.28 16.70
C GLU A 293 10.72 6.09 15.73
N GLU A 294 9.47 5.84 15.31
CA GLU A 294 9.11 4.69 14.47
C GLU A 294 9.58 4.81 13.01
N TYR A 295 9.53 6.02 12.44
CA TYR A 295 9.74 6.23 11.00
C TYR A 295 10.89 7.18 10.66
N GLY A 296 11.43 7.91 11.65
CA GLY A 296 12.24 9.09 11.39
C GLY A 296 11.51 10.02 10.42
N VAL A 297 12.21 10.49 9.40
CA VAL A 297 11.64 11.27 8.28
C VAL A 297 11.29 10.43 7.04
N SER A 298 11.47 9.10 7.11
CA SER A 298 11.36 8.23 5.95
C SER A 298 9.91 7.87 5.59
N SER A 299 9.66 7.65 4.30
CA SER A 299 8.39 7.16 3.76
C SER A 299 8.66 5.92 2.92
N THR A 300 7.80 4.90 3.03
CA THR A 300 8.09 3.56 2.49
C THR A 300 6.88 2.97 1.76
N PHE A 301 7.07 2.43 0.55
CA PHE A 301 5.96 1.71 -0.11
C PHE A 301 5.61 0.41 0.61
N PHE A 302 6.60 -0.40 0.98
CA PHE A 302 6.38 -1.70 1.63
C PHE A 302 7.20 -1.81 2.92
N ARG A 303 6.56 -1.76 4.09
CA ARG A 303 7.22 -1.84 5.40
C ARG A 303 6.80 -3.10 6.15
N PHE A 304 7.74 -3.99 6.45
CA PHE A 304 7.50 -5.25 7.17
C PHE A 304 8.37 -5.27 8.44
N PRO A 305 7.96 -4.62 9.54
CA PRO A 305 8.86 -4.23 10.62
C PRO A 305 9.14 -5.32 11.66
N VAL A 306 8.55 -6.52 11.54
CA VAL A 306 8.68 -7.61 12.51
C VAL A 306 9.38 -8.79 11.86
N ALA A 307 10.30 -9.43 12.60
CA ALA A 307 11.07 -10.55 12.07
C ALA A 307 10.36 -11.91 12.20
N GLN A 308 9.63 -12.09 13.31
CA GLN A 308 9.04 -13.36 13.70
C GLN A 308 7.60 -13.46 13.22
N HIS A 309 7.32 -14.46 12.39
CA HIS A 309 5.99 -14.81 11.91
C HIS A 309 5.77 -16.33 12.02
N HIS A 310 4.52 -16.75 11.97
CA HIS A 310 4.14 -18.11 11.65
C HIS A 310 4.54 -18.46 10.20
N ASP A 311 4.69 -19.76 9.93
CA ASP A 311 5.11 -20.24 8.62
C ASP A 311 4.07 -19.88 7.53
N SER A 312 4.54 -19.67 6.29
CA SER A 312 3.73 -19.39 5.08
C SER A 312 3.09 -18.00 4.98
N VAL A 313 3.33 -17.12 5.95
CA VAL A 313 2.80 -15.74 5.98
C VAL A 313 3.64 -14.79 5.12
N GLN A 314 4.96 -14.93 5.22
CA GLN A 314 5.95 -14.02 4.67
C GLN A 314 6.13 -14.26 3.16
N ARG A 315 5.22 -13.71 2.36
CA ARG A 315 5.30 -13.72 0.90
C ARG A 315 4.97 -12.33 0.37
N PHE A 316 5.86 -11.78 -0.44
CA PHE A 316 5.65 -10.52 -1.13
C PHE A 316 6.06 -10.65 -2.61
N HIS A 317 5.22 -10.15 -3.51
CA HIS A 317 5.51 -10.05 -4.94
C HIS A 317 5.12 -8.68 -5.49
N ALA A 318 6.06 -7.98 -6.10
CA ALA A 318 5.85 -6.77 -6.89
C ALA A 318 6.20 -7.05 -8.35
N GLN A 319 5.32 -6.65 -9.28
CA GLN A 319 5.52 -6.88 -10.70
C GLN A 319 5.11 -5.68 -11.55
N ASP A 320 5.92 -5.33 -12.56
CA ASP A 320 5.56 -4.31 -13.56
C ASP A 320 5.23 -2.96 -12.92
N ILE A 321 6.04 -2.56 -11.93
CA ILE A 321 5.85 -1.31 -11.19
C ILE A 321 6.98 -0.35 -11.49
N ARG A 322 6.61 0.88 -11.87
CA ARG A 322 7.53 2.02 -11.90
C ARG A 322 7.49 2.77 -10.57
N PHE A 323 8.61 2.79 -9.86
CA PHE A 323 8.85 3.55 -8.65
C PHE A 323 9.61 4.85 -8.95
N GLU A 324 9.36 5.90 -8.17
CA GLU A 324 10.16 7.14 -8.21
C GLU A 324 10.80 7.43 -6.85
N VAL A 325 12.10 7.11 -6.73
CA VAL A 325 12.93 7.45 -5.57
C VAL A 325 13.34 8.93 -5.67
N ARG A 326 12.54 9.83 -5.10
CA ARG A 326 12.69 11.28 -5.26
C ARG A 326 13.63 11.97 -4.28
N ASN A 327 14.01 11.29 -3.20
CA ASN A 327 14.97 11.79 -2.22
C ASN A 327 15.52 10.63 -1.36
N PRO A 328 16.60 10.83 -0.57
CA PRO A 328 17.21 9.78 0.26
C PRO A 328 16.32 9.20 1.38
N ASN A 329 15.18 9.82 1.69
CA ASN A 329 14.22 9.38 2.71
C ASN A 329 13.08 8.53 2.12
N VAL A 330 13.07 8.29 0.82
CA VAL A 330 12.10 7.39 0.17
C VAL A 330 12.68 5.97 0.15
N ARG A 331 11.86 5.00 0.57
CA ARG A 331 12.15 3.56 0.48
C ARG A 331 11.10 2.88 -0.37
N ILE A 332 11.54 1.94 -1.19
CA ILE A 332 10.64 0.99 -1.84
C ILE A 332 10.24 -0.07 -0.83
N ILE A 333 11.20 -0.66 -0.13
CA ILE A 333 10.94 -1.68 0.86
C ILE A 333 11.91 -1.59 2.04
N ASP A 334 11.36 -1.79 3.24
CA ASP A 334 12.11 -1.95 4.50
C ASP A 334 11.52 -3.16 5.23
N SER A 335 12.22 -4.29 5.16
CA SER A 335 11.72 -5.59 5.59
C SER A 335 12.62 -6.22 6.64
N GLU A 336 12.04 -6.48 7.81
CA GLU A 336 12.65 -7.22 8.92
C GLU A 336 12.35 -8.73 8.88
N TRP A 337 11.52 -9.20 7.94
CA TRP A 337 11.29 -10.63 7.70
C TRP A 337 12.62 -11.38 7.59
N ARG A 338 12.72 -12.57 8.20
CA ARG A 338 13.91 -13.45 8.18
C ARG A 338 13.65 -14.84 7.60
N SER A 339 12.50 -15.00 6.96
CA SER A 339 12.04 -16.21 6.29
C SER A 339 10.98 -15.84 5.24
N GLY A 340 10.61 -16.82 4.40
CA GLY A 340 9.62 -16.61 3.34
C GLY A 340 10.25 -16.09 2.04
N THR A 341 9.47 -15.34 1.25
CA THR A 341 9.88 -14.89 -0.09
C THR A 341 9.53 -13.43 -0.36
N ILE A 342 10.43 -12.74 -1.06
CA ILE A 342 10.26 -11.37 -1.55
C ILE A 342 10.71 -11.36 -3.01
N HIS A 343 9.80 -11.02 -3.93
CA HIS A 343 10.07 -11.04 -5.37
C HIS A 343 9.72 -9.70 -6.00
N PHE A 344 10.65 -9.15 -6.77
CA PHE A 344 10.44 -8.03 -7.68
C PHE A 344 10.70 -8.53 -9.11
N SER A 345 9.75 -8.34 -10.02
CA SER A 345 9.87 -8.73 -11.43
C SER A 345 9.46 -7.58 -12.34
N ASP A 346 10.29 -7.25 -13.34
CA ASP A 346 10.01 -6.17 -14.30
C ASP A 346 9.73 -4.81 -13.62
N CYS A 347 10.41 -4.51 -12.51
CA CYS A 347 10.25 -3.25 -11.80
C CYS A 347 11.32 -2.23 -12.23
N ASP A 348 10.99 -0.94 -12.18
CA ASP A 348 11.92 0.15 -12.52
C ASP A 348 11.85 1.25 -11.46
N ASP A 349 12.96 1.51 -10.76
CA ASP A 349 13.09 2.61 -9.80
C ASP A 349 14.03 3.73 -10.27
N THR A 350 14.48 3.67 -11.53
CA THR A 350 15.55 4.50 -12.08
C THR A 350 15.07 5.86 -12.58
N GLY A 351 13.78 6.17 -12.40
CA GLY A 351 13.16 7.41 -12.88
C GLY A 351 13.85 8.70 -12.43
N ASN A 352 14.64 8.67 -11.35
CA ASN A 352 15.46 9.78 -10.85
C ASN A 352 16.96 9.44 -10.75
N ALA A 353 17.45 8.43 -11.46
CA ALA A 353 18.86 8.02 -11.40
C ALA A 353 19.84 9.10 -11.87
N PHE A 354 19.38 10.09 -12.63
CA PHE A 354 20.18 11.24 -13.09
C PHE A 354 20.41 12.32 -12.02
N ARG A 355 19.77 12.21 -10.85
CA ARG A 355 19.94 13.17 -9.75
C ARG A 355 21.25 12.94 -9.02
N ASP A 356 21.81 13.99 -8.45
CA ASP A 356 23.06 13.96 -7.68
C ASP A 356 22.98 13.04 -6.44
N PHE A 357 21.84 13.00 -5.76
CA PHE A 357 21.62 12.14 -4.60
C PHE A 357 21.46 10.65 -4.96
N SER A 358 21.28 10.30 -6.23
CA SER A 358 20.83 8.96 -6.65
C SER A 358 21.83 7.86 -6.30
N ALA A 359 23.13 8.17 -6.25
CA ALA A 359 24.15 7.20 -5.87
C ALA A 359 24.03 6.80 -4.39
N ASP A 360 23.59 7.70 -3.51
CA ASP A 360 23.61 7.48 -2.06
C ASP A 360 22.30 6.91 -1.50
N VAL A 361 21.25 6.81 -2.33
CA VAL A 361 19.96 6.28 -1.87
C VAL A 361 20.04 4.80 -1.53
N ARG A 362 19.19 4.36 -0.60
CA ARG A 362 19.06 2.95 -0.19
C ARG A 362 17.59 2.53 -0.27
N PRO A 363 17.01 2.38 -1.47
CA PRO A 363 15.57 2.22 -1.61
C PRO A 363 15.09 0.85 -1.11
N HIS A 364 15.99 -0.14 -1.12
CA HIS A 364 15.70 -1.51 -0.71
C HIS A 364 16.53 -1.89 0.51
N ARG A 365 15.83 -2.29 1.59
CA ARG A 365 16.43 -2.65 2.88
C ARG A 365 15.86 -3.97 3.38
N TYR A 366 16.74 -4.88 3.77
CA TYR A 366 16.38 -6.22 4.23
C TYR A 366 17.13 -6.62 5.48
N SER A 367 16.46 -7.33 6.37
CA SER A 367 17.10 -8.23 7.31
C SER A 367 17.19 -9.63 6.69
N VAL A 368 18.33 -10.29 6.88
CA VAL A 368 18.56 -11.66 6.41
C VAL A 368 19.01 -12.54 7.57
N GLY A 369 18.39 -13.70 7.68
CA GLY A 369 18.76 -14.75 8.62
C GLY A 369 19.11 -16.06 7.90
N PRO A 370 19.42 -17.12 8.66
CA PRO A 370 19.81 -18.43 8.11
C PRO A 370 18.77 -19.09 7.19
N ARG A 371 17.52 -18.63 7.20
CA ARG A 371 16.39 -19.19 6.46
C ARG A 371 15.77 -18.21 5.45
N GLY A 372 16.41 -17.08 5.19
CA GLY A 372 15.91 -16.09 4.24
C GLY A 372 15.68 -14.71 4.85
N PRO A 373 14.76 -13.91 4.26
CA PRO A 373 13.83 -14.26 3.20
C PRO A 373 14.57 -14.56 1.89
N LEU A 374 13.97 -15.39 1.04
CA LEU A 374 14.48 -15.59 -0.33
C LEU A 374 14.07 -14.38 -1.16
N ILE A 375 15.05 -13.56 -1.52
CA ILE A 375 14.89 -12.30 -2.23
C ILE A 375 15.29 -12.51 -3.69
N ARG A 376 14.39 -12.18 -4.61
CA ARG A 376 14.66 -12.24 -6.06
C ARG A 376 14.31 -10.93 -6.72
N TYR A 377 15.20 -10.47 -7.58
CA TYR A 377 14.98 -9.44 -8.58
C TYR A 377 15.13 -10.07 -9.95
N ASP A 378 14.13 -9.90 -10.80
CA ASP A 378 14.08 -10.47 -12.13
C ASP A 378 13.78 -9.35 -13.14
N SER A 379 14.69 -9.14 -14.09
CA SER A 379 14.51 -8.19 -15.20
C SER A 379 14.20 -6.76 -14.73
N CYS A 380 14.79 -6.34 -13.60
CA CYS A 380 14.53 -5.03 -12.99
C CYS A 380 15.57 -3.96 -13.40
N GLN A 381 15.18 -2.69 -13.33
CA GLN A 381 16.10 -1.56 -13.39
C GLN A 381 16.18 -0.91 -12.01
N LEU A 382 17.38 -0.84 -11.44
CA LEU A 382 17.60 -0.57 -10.01
C LEU A 382 18.58 0.59 -9.78
N VAL A 383 18.34 1.43 -8.77
CA VAL A 383 19.13 2.64 -8.44
C VAL A 383 19.72 2.62 -7.03
N GLY A 384 20.84 3.32 -6.83
CA GLY A 384 21.50 3.46 -5.54
C GLY A 384 22.05 2.14 -5.01
N HIS A 385 21.94 1.94 -3.70
CA HIS A 385 22.41 0.73 -3.01
C HIS A 385 21.27 -0.11 -2.46
N HIS A 386 21.46 -1.43 -2.45
CA HIS A 386 20.60 -2.35 -1.71
C HIS A 386 21.28 -2.75 -0.39
N GLU A 387 20.60 -2.50 0.72
CA GLU A 387 21.14 -2.69 2.07
C GLU A 387 20.64 -4.00 2.68
N TYR A 388 21.57 -4.79 3.23
CA TYR A 388 21.25 -6.05 3.91
C TYR A 388 21.85 -6.07 5.31
N ARG A 389 20.98 -6.29 6.30
CA ARG A 389 21.29 -6.40 7.72
C ARG A 389 21.36 -7.88 8.08
N THR A 390 22.50 -8.32 8.57
CA THR A 390 22.67 -9.69 9.09
C THR A 390 22.46 -9.71 10.60
N ASP A 391 22.18 -10.88 11.19
CA ASP A 391 22.07 -11.04 12.65
C ASP A 391 23.45 -11.03 13.37
N GLY A 392 24.53 -10.69 12.66
CA GLY A 392 25.90 -10.66 13.18
C GLY A 392 26.51 -12.06 13.40
N ARG A 393 25.77 -13.15 13.18
CA ARG A 393 26.31 -14.51 13.30
C ARG A 393 27.01 -14.88 12.00
N ARG A 394 28.32 -15.11 12.08
CA ARG A 394 29.18 -15.58 10.97
C ARG A 394 28.94 -17.05 10.62
N HIS A 395 27.69 -17.43 10.39
CA HIS A 395 27.41 -18.71 9.73
C HIS A 395 27.39 -18.45 8.23
N PRO A 396 27.99 -19.34 7.40
CA PRO A 396 27.83 -19.24 5.96
C PRO A 396 26.33 -19.32 5.64
N LEU A 397 25.79 -18.20 5.19
CA LEU A 397 24.42 -18.12 4.70
C LEU A 397 24.43 -18.69 3.28
N SER A 398 23.50 -19.59 2.97
CA SER A 398 23.22 -19.93 1.57
C SER A 398 22.83 -18.65 0.81
N ALA A 399 22.98 -18.62 -0.51
CA ALA A 399 22.51 -17.50 -1.31
C ALA A 399 21.01 -17.28 -1.07
N VAL A 400 20.67 -16.15 -0.41
CA VAL A 400 19.29 -15.76 -0.12
C VAL A 400 18.83 -14.59 -0.99
N ALA A 401 19.75 -13.89 -1.67
CA ALA A 401 19.42 -12.82 -2.60
C ALA A 401 19.97 -13.10 -4.01
N ARG A 402 19.11 -12.95 -5.03
CA ARG A 402 19.48 -13.12 -6.43
C ARG A 402 18.97 -11.96 -7.28
N TYR A 403 19.85 -11.43 -8.11
CA TYR A 403 19.55 -10.48 -9.17
C TYR A 403 19.75 -11.18 -10.51
N ASP A 404 18.73 -11.15 -11.36
CA ASP A 404 18.69 -11.86 -12.63
C ASP A 404 18.30 -10.89 -13.74
N MET A 405 19.15 -10.75 -14.77
CA MET A 405 18.96 -9.85 -15.90
C MET A 405 18.62 -8.40 -15.51
N CYS A 406 19.20 -7.92 -14.40
CA CYS A 406 18.93 -6.58 -13.90
C CYS A 406 19.89 -5.54 -14.47
N LEU A 407 19.40 -4.32 -14.64
CA LEU A 407 20.20 -3.14 -14.95
C LEU A 407 20.48 -2.35 -13.67
N LEU A 408 21.73 -2.33 -13.24
CA LEU A 408 22.19 -1.63 -12.04
C LEU A 408 22.67 -0.23 -12.41
N ARG A 409 21.98 0.79 -11.90
CA ARG A 409 22.37 2.18 -12.05
C ARG A 409 23.19 2.64 -10.85
N SER A 410 24.02 3.65 -11.06
CA SER A 410 24.83 4.36 -10.05
C SER A 410 26.07 3.61 -9.55
N HIS A 411 26.05 2.27 -9.51
CA HIS A 411 27.18 1.48 -8.99
C HIS A 411 27.47 0.25 -9.84
N ALA A 412 28.74 -0.16 -9.83
CA ALA A 412 29.14 -1.47 -10.32
C ALA A 412 28.61 -2.59 -9.42
N VAL A 413 28.49 -3.81 -9.94
CA VAL A 413 28.02 -4.99 -9.20
C VAL A 413 28.68 -5.16 -7.83
N SER A 414 30.00 -4.94 -7.75
CA SER A 414 30.78 -5.09 -6.51
C SER A 414 30.46 -4.05 -5.43
N ALA A 415 29.79 -2.95 -5.77
CA ALA A 415 29.45 -1.85 -4.86
C ALA A 415 27.94 -1.64 -4.69
N PHE A 416 27.12 -2.33 -5.48
CA PHE A 416 25.66 -2.18 -5.47
C PHE A 416 25.03 -2.63 -4.14
N VAL A 417 25.57 -3.70 -3.55
CA VAL A 417 25.12 -4.25 -2.27
C VAL A 417 25.94 -3.70 -1.12
N VAL A 418 25.27 -3.30 -0.04
CA VAL A 418 25.90 -2.88 1.22
C VAL A 418 25.49 -3.83 2.34
N ALA A 419 26.47 -4.57 2.87
CA ALA A 419 26.33 -5.57 3.92
C ALA A 419 27.69 -5.87 4.58
N ASP A 420 27.70 -6.50 5.76
CA ASP A 420 28.93 -6.97 6.42
C ASP A 420 29.64 -8.09 5.64
N SER A 421 28.88 -8.89 4.90
CA SER A 421 29.33 -9.89 3.94
C SER A 421 28.33 -9.93 2.78
N THR A 422 28.80 -10.25 1.58
CA THR A 422 27.98 -10.37 0.37
C THR A 422 27.88 -11.80 -0.15
N ASP A 423 28.36 -12.80 0.61
CA ASP A 423 28.44 -14.21 0.17
C ASP A 423 27.07 -14.82 -0.15
N PHE A 424 26.00 -14.22 0.38
CA PHE A 424 24.63 -14.65 0.17
C PHE A 424 23.93 -13.95 -1.00
N VAL A 425 24.63 -13.08 -1.73
CA VAL A 425 24.08 -12.33 -2.88
C VAL A 425 24.69 -12.85 -4.17
N SER A 426 23.85 -13.04 -5.18
CA SER A 426 24.27 -13.46 -6.52
C SER A 426 23.72 -12.52 -7.59
N PHE A 427 24.55 -12.26 -8.60
CA PHE A 427 24.18 -11.49 -9.79
C PHE A 427 24.35 -12.40 -11.01
N VAL A 428 23.30 -12.53 -11.80
CA VAL A 428 23.25 -13.36 -13.00
C VAL A 428 22.85 -12.47 -14.16
N ASP A 429 23.71 -12.40 -15.18
CA ASP A 429 23.48 -11.65 -16.42
C ASP A 429 23.06 -10.17 -16.21
N CYS A 430 23.52 -9.55 -15.13
CA CYS A 430 23.25 -8.16 -14.83
C CYS A 430 24.20 -7.22 -15.60
N LEU A 431 23.69 -6.05 -15.97
CA LEU A 431 24.45 -4.97 -16.58
C LEU A 431 24.63 -3.84 -15.57
N ASP A 432 25.84 -3.28 -15.46
CA ASP A 432 26.13 -2.13 -14.61
C ASP A 432 26.70 -0.95 -15.41
N VAL A 433 26.88 0.19 -14.73
CA VAL A 433 27.48 1.39 -15.36
C VAL A 433 28.94 1.07 -15.71
N PRO A 434 29.35 1.21 -16.99
CA PRO A 434 30.74 1.00 -17.37
C PRO A 434 31.66 1.88 -16.54
N ARG A 435 32.74 1.32 -16.01
CA ARG A 435 33.77 2.12 -15.35
C ARG A 435 34.26 3.18 -16.33
N THR A 436 34.08 4.46 -16.00
CA THR A 436 34.70 5.57 -16.75
C THR A 436 36.23 5.51 -16.77
N ASP A 437 36.83 4.61 -15.99
CA ASP A 437 38.26 4.29 -16.03
C ASP A 437 38.66 3.43 -17.23
N ASP A 438 37.71 2.86 -17.97
CA ASP A 438 37.95 2.33 -19.33
C ASP A 438 37.98 3.49 -20.33
N THR A 439 38.72 4.55 -20.00
CA THR A 439 39.26 5.43 -21.03
C THR A 439 40.15 4.52 -21.89
N PRO A 440 39.82 4.27 -23.17
CA PRO A 440 40.68 3.45 -24.01
C PRO A 440 42.07 4.05 -23.94
N THR A 441 43.03 3.28 -23.44
CA THR A 441 44.45 3.65 -23.41
C THR A 441 44.77 4.24 -24.76
N GLN A 442 44.98 5.56 -24.78
CA GLN A 442 45.21 6.32 -25.98
C GLN A 442 46.37 5.64 -26.70
N ALA A 443 46.10 5.05 -27.86
CA ALA A 443 47.14 4.45 -28.67
C ALA A 443 48.20 5.53 -28.93
N ASP A 444 49.42 5.18 -28.56
CA ASP A 444 50.65 5.97 -28.63
C ASP A 444 50.74 6.76 -29.96
N PRO A 445 50.69 8.11 -29.97
CA PRO A 445 50.88 8.87 -31.19
C PRO A 445 52.38 9.07 -31.40
N GLY A 446 53.07 8.02 -31.84
CA GLY A 446 54.40 8.13 -32.42
C GLY A 446 54.31 8.80 -33.80
N GLY A 447 54.41 10.14 -33.84
CA GLY A 447 54.54 10.86 -35.11
C GLY A 447 54.60 12.39 -34.96
N PRO A 448 55.72 13.05 -35.28
CA PRO A 448 55.80 14.51 -35.29
C PRO A 448 55.21 15.02 -36.61
N GLY A 449 54.01 15.59 -36.53
CA GLY A 449 53.33 16.24 -37.65
C GLY A 449 52.73 17.57 -37.21
N SER A 450 53.45 18.66 -37.45
CA SER A 450 52.97 20.02 -37.23
C SER A 450 51.86 20.36 -38.23
N THR A 451 50.70 20.74 -37.74
CA THR A 451 49.80 21.65 -38.47
C THR A 451 48.98 22.48 -37.48
N THR A 452 49.21 23.79 -37.57
CA THR A 452 48.46 24.87 -36.94
C THR A 452 47.01 24.87 -37.42
N SER A 453 46.07 24.83 -36.47
CA SER A 453 44.65 25.16 -36.73
C SER A 453 44.30 26.54 -36.15
N PRO A 454 43.37 27.28 -36.77
CA PRO A 454 43.12 28.67 -36.45
C PRO A 454 42.18 28.84 -35.27
N VAL A 455 42.41 29.93 -34.54
CA VAL A 455 41.62 30.46 -33.44
C VAL A 455 40.19 30.77 -33.92
N ALA A 456 39.20 30.16 -33.28
CA ALA A 456 37.80 30.53 -33.44
C ALA A 456 37.51 31.84 -32.67
N PRO A 457 36.74 32.78 -33.23
CA PRO A 457 36.38 34.02 -32.53
C PRO A 457 35.40 33.72 -31.40
N GLY A 458 35.67 34.33 -30.24
CA GLY A 458 34.97 34.08 -28.98
C GLY A 458 33.48 34.42 -29.02
N SER A 459 32.70 33.58 -28.33
CA SER A 459 31.31 33.84 -28.02
C SER A 459 31.17 35.08 -27.12
N PRO A 460 30.16 35.93 -27.35
CA PRO A 460 29.89 37.06 -26.47
C PRO A 460 29.38 36.58 -25.09
N PRO A 461 29.62 37.37 -24.02
CA PRO A 461 29.15 37.03 -22.69
C PRO A 461 27.61 37.07 -22.61
N PRO A 462 27.00 36.25 -21.73
CA PRO A 462 25.55 36.28 -21.54
C PRO A 462 25.10 37.63 -20.96
N PRO A 463 23.88 38.08 -21.29
CA PRO A 463 23.31 39.30 -20.72
C PRO A 463 23.16 39.15 -19.20
N ALA A 464 23.42 40.25 -18.49
CA ALA A 464 23.25 40.36 -17.05
C ALA A 464 21.79 40.01 -16.67
N ALA A 465 21.64 39.12 -15.68
CA ALA A 465 20.35 38.79 -15.12
C ALA A 465 19.77 40.01 -14.40
N ASP A 466 18.57 40.43 -14.80
CA ASP A 466 17.80 41.45 -14.11
C ASP A 466 17.54 41.01 -12.66
N ALA A 467 17.83 41.91 -11.72
CA ALA A 467 17.63 41.70 -10.30
C ALA A 467 16.14 41.49 -9.99
N ALA A 468 15.84 40.39 -9.29
CA ALA A 468 14.51 40.13 -8.77
C ALA A 468 14.08 41.25 -7.80
N PRO A 469 12.80 41.67 -7.82
CA PRO A 469 12.30 42.67 -6.89
C PRO A 469 12.35 42.15 -5.44
N PRO A 470 12.58 43.04 -4.45
CA PRO A 470 12.69 42.65 -3.05
C PRO A 470 11.38 42.04 -2.54
N THR A 471 11.52 40.91 -1.86
CA THR A 471 10.44 40.22 -1.15
C THR A 471 9.86 41.15 -0.07
N PRO A 472 8.51 41.29 0.02
CA PRO A 472 7.90 42.10 1.06
C PRO A 472 8.18 41.53 2.45
N SER A 473 8.53 42.41 3.39
CA SER A 473 8.81 42.04 4.78
C SER A 473 7.58 41.40 5.44
N PRO A 474 7.77 40.35 6.28
CA PRO A 474 6.67 39.74 7.00
C PRO A 474 6.03 40.74 7.99
N PRO A 475 4.71 40.64 8.21
CA PRO A 475 4.02 41.51 9.17
C PRO A 475 4.53 41.25 10.60
N PRO A 476 4.54 42.29 11.45
CA PRO A 476 5.02 42.16 12.83
C PRO A 476 4.16 41.16 13.62
N SER A 477 4.85 40.26 14.32
CA SER A 477 4.26 39.28 15.22
C SER A 477 3.49 40.00 16.34
N ALA A 478 2.21 39.65 16.51
CA ALA A 478 1.37 40.16 17.57
C ALA A 478 1.89 39.67 18.94
N ALA A 479 2.14 40.62 19.84
CA ALA A 479 2.51 40.35 21.21
C ALA A 479 1.41 39.57 21.95
N PRO A 480 1.76 38.64 22.86
CA PRO A 480 0.77 37.88 23.62
C PRO A 480 0.06 38.82 24.62
N ALA A 481 -1.27 38.76 24.60
CA ALA A 481 -2.12 39.42 25.56
C ALA A 481 -1.86 38.85 26.97
N ALA A 482 -1.50 39.74 27.89
CA ALA A 482 -1.37 39.44 29.30
C ALA A 482 -2.74 39.55 30.00
N GLY A 483 -3.08 38.50 30.75
CA GLY A 483 -3.80 38.63 32.02
C GLY A 483 -5.31 38.46 31.99
N GLY A 484 -5.83 37.81 33.04
CA GLY A 484 -7.24 37.77 33.40
C GLY A 484 -7.60 36.52 34.17
#